data_AF-A0A1L9QTM9-F1
#
_entry.id   AF-A0A1L9QTM9-F1
#
_cell.length_a   1.000
_cell.length_b   1.000
_cell.length_c   1.000
_cell.angle_alpha   90.00
_cell.angle_beta   90.00
_cell.angle_gamma   90.00
#
_symmetry.space_group_name_H-M   'P 1'
#
loop_
_entity.id
_entity.type
_entity.pdbx_description
1 polymer ?
#
loop_
_entity_poly.entity_id
_entity_poly.type
_entity_poly.pdbx_seq_one_letter_code
_entity_poly.pdbx_strand_id
1 'polypeptide(L)' 'MHQDYYFLFFKTADGDNPPVYSYQEHQSRNSFKLEYWSYTNFLIDYLKKEAAWRKKWKI' A
#
# COMPACT_ATOMS: atom_id res chain seq x y z
N MET A 1 7.97 13.99 -20.28
CA MET A 1 8.20 13.78 -18.84
C MET A 1 7.38 12.58 -18.43
N HIS A 2 8.02 11.47 -18.09
CA HIS A 2 7.35 10.29 -17.56
C HIS A 2 7.20 10.49 -16.04
N GLN A 3 6.01 10.23 -15.48
CA GLN A 3 5.84 10.19 -14.03
C GLN A 3 6.10 8.75 -13.60
N ASP A 4 7.02 8.56 -12.66
CA ASP A 4 7.33 7.23 -12.15
C ASP A 4 6.07 6.57 -11.59
N TYR A 5 5.78 5.34 -12.05
CA TYR A 5 4.66 4.57 -11.50
C TYR A 5 4.96 4.07 -10.09
N TYR A 6 4.00 4.28 -9.19
CA TYR A 6 4.00 3.70 -7.85
C TYR A 6 2.61 3.15 -7.51
N PHE A 7 2.55 1.89 -7.09
CA PHE A 7 1.31 1.30 -6.62
C PHE A 7 1.54 0.22 -5.57
N LEU A 8 0.51 0.00 -4.75
CA LEU A 8 0.43 -1.08 -3.78
C LEU A 8 -0.42 -2.21 -4.33
N PHE A 9 -0.06 -3.45 -4.03
CA PHE A 9 -0.82 -4.62 -4.44
C PHE A 9 -0.66 -5.77 -3.45
N PHE A 10 -1.56 -6.74 -3.50
CA PHE A 10 -1.47 -8.01 -2.78
C PHE A 10 -1.69 -9.16 -3.77
N LYS A 11 -1.27 -10.37 -3.40
CA LYS A 11 -1.48 -11.56 -4.24
C LYS A 11 -2.73 -12.28 -3.78
N THR A 12 -3.62 -12.60 -4.72
CA THR A 12 -4.84 -13.37 -4.42
C THR A 12 -4.54 -14.81 -3.99
N ALA A 13 -3.37 -15.34 -4.33
CA ALA A 13 -2.92 -16.67 -3.92
C ALA A 13 -2.51 -16.78 -2.44
N ASP A 14 -2.30 -15.66 -1.75
CA ASP A 14 -1.81 -15.64 -0.36
C ASP A 14 -2.94 -15.76 0.70
N GLY A 15 -4.17 -16.06 0.26
CA GLY A 15 -5.34 -16.30 1.13
C GLY A 15 -6.11 -15.03 1.52
N ASP A 16 -6.91 -15.13 2.60
CA ASP A 16 -7.92 -14.11 2.98
C ASP A 16 -7.34 -12.81 3.57
N ASN A 17 -6.14 -12.86 4.13
CA ASN A 17 -5.49 -11.70 4.73
C ASN A 17 -4.04 -11.56 4.25
N PRO A 18 -3.85 -11.31 2.94
CA PRO A 18 -2.55 -11.42 2.29
C PRO A 18 -1.63 -10.25 2.67
N PRO A 19 -0.31 -10.40 2.55
CA PRO A 19 0.62 -9.28 2.65
C PRO A 19 0.44 -8.28 1.51
N VAL A 20 0.79 -7.01 1.77
CA VAL A 20 0.75 -5.93 0.78
C VAL A 20 2.18 -5.54 0.40
N TYR A 21 2.42 -5.45 -0.89
CA TYR A 21 3.69 -5.10 -1.51
C TYR A 21 3.60 -3.78 -2.26
N SER A 22 4.73 -3.13 -2.50
CA SER A 22 4.85 -1.97 -3.38
C SER A 22 5.61 -2.32 -4.66
N TYR A 23 5.20 -1.66 -5.73
CA TYR A 23 5.92 -1.52 -6.97
C TYR A 23 6.34 -0.06 -7.12
N GLN A 24 7.60 0.16 -7.50
CA GLN A 24 8.11 1.46 -7.92
C GLN A 24 8.85 1.27 -9.25
N GLU A 25 8.54 2.13 -10.22
CA GLU A 25 9.26 2.16 -11.48
C GLU A 25 10.75 2.44 -11.23
N HIS A 26 11.63 1.74 -11.96
CA HIS A 26 13.09 1.76 -11.79
C HIS A 26 13.64 1.17 -10.49
N GLN A 27 12.83 0.50 -9.67
CA GLN A 27 13.35 -0.24 -8.51
C GLN A 27 14.30 -1.36 -8.98
N SER A 28 15.57 -1.30 -8.56
CA SER A 28 16.54 -2.33 -8.91
C SER A 28 16.33 -3.58 -8.05
N ARG A 29 16.22 -4.74 -8.73
CA ARG A 29 15.91 -6.12 -8.28
C ARG A 29 14.47 -6.59 -8.47
N ASN A 30 14.39 -7.86 -8.89
CA ASN A 30 13.21 -8.70 -9.13
C ASN A 30 12.34 -9.00 -7.88
N SER A 31 12.32 -8.12 -6.87
CA SER A 31 11.58 -8.34 -5.63
C SER A 31 10.75 -7.12 -5.28
N PHE A 32 9.43 -7.28 -5.31
CA PHE A 32 8.50 -6.30 -4.78
C PHE A 32 8.74 -6.10 -3.28
N LYS A 33 8.78 -4.85 -2.82
CA LYS A 33 9.02 -4.54 -1.41
C LYS A 33 7.77 -4.84 -0.60
N LEU A 34 7.92 -5.55 0.51
CA LEU A 34 6.83 -5.73 1.48
C LEU A 34 6.58 -4.42 2.22
N GLU A 35 5.33 -3.94 2.21
CA GLU A 35 4.90 -2.72 2.93
C GLU A 35 4.08 -3.08 4.17
N TYR A 36 3.19 -4.07 4.07
CA TYR A 36 2.37 -4.52 5.19
C TYR A 36 2.33 -6.05 5.25
N TRP A 37 2.47 -6.60 6.46
CA TRP A 37 2.38 -8.05 6.68
C TRP A 37 0.99 -8.64 6.44
N SER A 38 -0.05 -7.81 6.42
CA SER A 38 -1.43 -8.23 6.20
C SER A 38 -2.28 -7.10 5.62
N TYR A 39 -3.30 -7.47 4.84
CA TYR A 39 -4.24 -6.54 4.23
C TYR A 39 -5.06 -5.77 5.27
N THR A 40 -5.41 -6.45 6.38
CA THR A 40 -6.08 -5.80 7.52
C THR A 40 -5.24 -4.69 8.13
N ASN A 41 -3.92 -4.90 8.29
CA ASN A 41 -3.02 -3.86 8.82
C ASN A 41 -2.97 -2.65 7.87
N PHE A 42 -2.90 -2.90 6.57
CA PHE A 42 -2.98 -1.86 5.54
C PHE A 42 -4.28 -1.06 5.65
N LEU A 43 -5.44 -1.73 5.71
CA LEU A 43 -6.75 -1.06 5.80
C LEU A 43 -6.88 -0.21 7.07
N ILE A 44 -6.46 -0.73 8.22
CA ILE A 44 -6.53 0.02 9.48
C ILE A 44 -5.67 1.28 9.41
N ASP A 45 -4.44 1.18 8.88
CA ASP A 45 -3.55 2.32 8.74
C ASP A 45 -4.09 3.35 7.71
N TYR A 46 -4.62 2.88 6.59
CA TYR A 46 -5.27 3.73 5.58
C TYR A 46 -6.46 4.50 6.18
N LEU A 47 -7.37 3.82 6.88
CA LEU A 47 -8.53 4.45 7.52
C LEU A 47 -8.12 5.45 8.61
N LYS A 48 -7.07 5.17 9.39
CA LYS A 48 -6.53 6.11 10.38
C LYS A 48 -5.98 7.37 9.71
N LYS A 49 -5.24 7.22 8.61
CA LYS A 49 -4.71 8.35 7.83
C LYS A 49 -5.84 9.18 7.23
N GLU A 50 -6.82 8.55 6.61
CA GLU A 50 -8.01 9.22 6.07
C GLU A 50 -8.78 9.99 7.16
N ALA A 51 -9.05 9.36 8.30
CA ALA A 51 -9.73 10.00 9.43
C ALA A 51 -8.92 11.19 9.98
N ALA A 52 -7.60 11.06 10.09
CA ALA A 52 -6.72 12.15 10.51
C ALA A 52 -6.71 13.30 9.50
N TRP A 53 -6.70 13.00 8.20
CA TRP A 53 -6.82 13.99 7.13
C TRP A 53 -8.14 14.74 7.21
N ARG A 54 -9.28 14.05 7.31
CA ARG A 54 -10.61 14.68 7.46
C ARG A 54 -10.68 15.56 8.70
N LYS A 55 -10.19 15.07 9.84
CA LYS A 55 -10.13 15.86 11.09
C LYS A 55 -9.28 17.12 10.94
N LYS A 56 -8.14 17.03 10.24
CA LYS A 56 -7.24 18.17 10.01
C LYS A 56 -7.89 19.25 9.14
N TRP A 57 -8.69 18.86 8.15
CA TRP A 57 -9.27 19.78 7.18
C TRP A 57 -10.74 20.13 7.43
N LYS A 58 -11.35 19.64 8.52
CA LYS A 58 -12.76 19.88 8.91
C LYS A 58 -13.76 19.66 7.76
N ILE A 59 -13.56 18.58 7.00
CA ILE A 59 -14.48 18.11 5.96
C ILE A 59 -15.32 16.97 6.54
#